data_AF-A0A849IA89-F1
#
_entry.id   AF-A0A849IA89-F1
#
_cell.length_a   1.000
_cell.length_b   1.000
_cell.length_c   1.000
_cell.angle_alpha   90.00
_cell.angle_beta   90.00
_cell.angle_gamma   90.00
#
_symmetry.space_group_name_H-M   'P 1'
#
loop_
_entity.id
_entity.type
_entity.pdbx_description
1 polymer ?
#
loop_
_entity_poly.entity_id
_entity_poly.type
_entity_poly.pdbx_seq_one_letter_code
_entity_poly.pdbx_strand_id
1 'polypeptide(L)'
;MLVVFVHGWSVTNTDTYGGLPTALANHPPEGIEIRVDHLYLGKYVSFSDEVNIDDIARGMQNAVAAEILPKLARGERFACITHSTGGPVVRTWIDVFYRENLKQCPLSHLVMLAPANHGSALAQLGKSRLSRMKFFAEGVQPGTGVLDWLELGSDQSWALNLSWLEYRCTDAGLYPFVLTGQTIDRSFYDNLNSYTGEAGSDGVVRVAAANMNYGLVRLQQQDGDFRLVTEGQTENLAFGILPGRSHSGEEMGIMRSVKSTDDASHPTVQWVSRCLGVNSAGSYKELVSELEKLTGITQEAERTRKSREIFIFEREFTTNRYCMFVFRIVDDRNNHLADYDVIFTAGPQYNENHLPSGFFVDRQRNQLNPGKLTYFIDYDVMA
;
A
#
# COMPACT_ATOMS: atom_id res chain seq x y z
N MET A 1 -17.78 -18.30 -2.96
CA MET A 1 -16.88 -17.43 -2.17
C MET A 1 -17.57 -16.10 -1.92
N LEU A 2 -17.64 -15.66 -0.65
CA LEU A 2 -18.06 -14.29 -0.33
C LEU A 2 -16.87 -13.33 -0.51
N VAL A 3 -17.02 -12.33 -1.39
CA VAL A 3 -16.04 -11.27 -1.64
C VAL A 3 -16.58 -9.96 -1.07
N VAL A 4 -15.88 -9.42 -0.09
CA VAL A 4 -16.26 -8.22 0.66
C VAL A 4 -15.38 -7.06 0.23
N PHE A 5 -15.98 -6.03 -0.33
CA PHE A 5 -15.31 -4.76 -0.62
C PHE A 5 -15.32 -3.89 0.63
N VAL A 6 -14.15 -3.70 1.24
CA VAL A 6 -13.99 -2.86 2.43
C VAL A 6 -13.76 -1.43 1.98
N HIS A 7 -14.76 -0.59 2.20
CA HIS A 7 -14.72 0.81 1.86
C HIS A 7 -13.95 1.61 2.91
N GLY A 8 -13.20 2.60 2.43
CA GLY A 8 -12.42 3.48 3.29
C GLY A 8 -13.29 4.27 4.27
N TRP A 9 -12.61 4.80 5.29
CA TRP A 9 -13.13 5.58 6.40
C TRP A 9 -14.34 6.49 6.08
N SER A 10 -14.25 7.30 5.04
CA SER A 10 -15.27 8.33 4.73
C SER A 10 -16.07 8.06 3.46
N VAL A 11 -16.02 6.84 2.94
CA VAL A 11 -16.77 6.47 1.74
C VAL A 11 -18.21 6.14 2.11
N THR A 12 -19.15 6.89 1.55
CA THR A 12 -20.60 6.70 1.73
C THR A 12 -21.28 6.11 0.50
N ASN A 13 -20.55 5.91 -0.60
CA ASN A 13 -21.07 5.43 -1.88
C ASN A 13 -20.21 4.27 -2.43
N THR A 14 -20.86 3.21 -2.93
CA THR A 14 -20.23 2.09 -3.64
C THR A 14 -19.41 2.51 -4.85
N ASP A 15 -19.76 3.63 -5.49
CA ASP A 15 -19.20 4.07 -6.78
C ASP A 15 -17.68 4.26 -6.76
N THR A 16 -17.05 4.35 -5.58
CA THR A 16 -15.59 4.39 -5.43
C THR A 16 -14.89 3.18 -6.07
N TYR A 17 -15.54 2.02 -6.11
CA TYR A 17 -15.00 0.82 -6.77
C TYR A 17 -15.35 0.72 -8.27
N GLY A 18 -16.07 1.70 -8.83
CA GLY A 18 -16.52 1.67 -10.22
C GLY A 18 -17.30 0.39 -10.55
N GLY A 19 -17.06 -0.18 -11.73
CA GLY A 19 -17.66 -1.44 -12.17
C GLY A 19 -17.00 -2.71 -11.65
N LEU A 20 -15.92 -2.61 -10.85
CA LEU A 20 -15.13 -3.75 -10.41
C LEU A 20 -15.94 -4.86 -9.69
N PRO A 21 -16.86 -4.55 -8.76
CA PRO A 21 -17.64 -5.59 -8.09
C PRO A 21 -18.47 -6.42 -9.08
N THR A 22 -19.16 -5.74 -10.00
CA THR A 22 -19.98 -6.40 -11.04
C THR A 22 -19.12 -7.18 -12.02
N ALA A 23 -17.99 -6.62 -12.48
CA ALA A 23 -17.09 -7.30 -13.40
C ALA A 23 -16.53 -8.60 -12.79
N LEU A 24 -16.15 -8.61 -11.51
CA LEU A 24 -15.69 -9.82 -10.83
C LEU A 24 -16.80 -10.85 -10.64
N ALA A 25 -18.03 -10.43 -10.34
CA ALA A 25 -19.16 -11.35 -10.25
C ALA A 25 -19.48 -12.01 -11.61
N ASN A 26 -19.29 -11.29 -12.72
CA ASN A 26 -19.50 -11.79 -14.08
C ASN A 26 -18.33 -12.65 -14.59
N HIS A 27 -17.11 -12.39 -14.11
CA HIS A 27 -15.88 -13.08 -14.53
C HIS A 27 -15.13 -13.69 -13.33
N PRO A 28 -15.77 -14.60 -12.58
CA PRO A 28 -15.13 -15.20 -11.44
C PRO A 28 -14.06 -16.22 -11.88
N PRO A 29 -13.18 -16.63 -10.96
CA PRO A 29 -12.25 -17.72 -11.23
C PRO A 29 -13.00 -19.02 -11.57
N GLU A 30 -12.36 -19.88 -12.36
CA GLU A 30 -12.94 -21.17 -12.74
C GLU A 30 -13.34 -21.99 -11.50
N GLY A 31 -14.58 -22.49 -11.49
CA GLY A 31 -15.11 -23.29 -10.39
C GLY A 31 -15.47 -22.49 -9.13
N ILE A 32 -15.39 -21.16 -9.13
CA ILE A 32 -15.75 -20.31 -7.99
C ILE A 32 -16.95 -19.45 -8.36
N GLU A 33 -18.02 -19.52 -7.57
CA GLU A 33 -19.10 -18.52 -7.62
C GLU A 33 -18.75 -17.36 -6.68
N ILE A 34 -18.80 -16.12 -7.17
CA ILE A 34 -18.55 -14.91 -6.37
C ILE A 34 -19.88 -14.32 -5.91
N ARG A 35 -20.04 -14.22 -4.58
CA ARG A 35 -21.07 -13.39 -3.93
C ARG A 35 -20.43 -12.10 -3.48
N VAL A 36 -20.92 -10.96 -3.96
CA VAL A 36 -20.39 -9.64 -3.63
C VAL A 36 -21.10 -9.07 -2.40
N ASP A 37 -20.33 -8.48 -1.49
CA ASP A 37 -20.82 -7.70 -0.37
C ASP A 37 -19.94 -6.46 -0.14
N HIS A 38 -20.44 -5.51 0.64
CA HIS A 38 -19.76 -4.25 0.92
C HIS A 38 -19.75 -3.96 2.42
N LEU A 39 -18.57 -3.65 2.95
CA LEU A 39 -18.41 -3.23 4.33
C LEU A 39 -18.05 -1.74 4.40
N TYR A 40 -18.89 -0.95 5.06
CA TYR A 40 -18.73 0.51 5.16
C TYR A 40 -18.24 0.88 6.54
N LEU A 41 -16.95 1.17 6.67
CA LEU A 41 -16.35 1.47 7.97
C LEU A 41 -16.79 2.83 8.54
N GLY A 42 -17.14 3.79 7.68
CA GLY A 42 -17.70 5.08 8.09
C GLY A 42 -19.04 5.01 8.83
N LYS A 43 -19.72 3.85 8.82
CA LYS A 43 -20.93 3.63 9.64
C LYS A 43 -20.62 3.34 11.11
N TYR A 44 -19.40 2.90 11.42
CA TYR A 44 -19.05 2.30 12.71
C TYR A 44 -18.23 3.19 13.62
N VAL A 45 -17.84 4.38 13.16
CA VAL A 45 -16.92 5.24 13.87
C VAL A 45 -17.17 6.71 13.44
N SER A 46 -16.93 7.68 14.35
CA SER A 46 -17.22 9.11 14.12
C SER A 46 -16.16 9.82 13.28
N PHE A 47 -16.53 10.77 12.42
CA PHE A 47 -15.64 11.67 11.63
C PHE A 47 -14.73 12.62 12.44
N SER A 48 -14.33 12.24 13.64
CA SER A 48 -13.48 13.03 14.53
C SER A 48 -12.02 12.95 14.09
N ASP A 49 -11.29 14.05 14.24
CA ASP A 49 -9.87 14.15 13.88
C ASP A 49 -8.98 13.19 14.66
N GLU A 50 -9.41 12.78 15.85
CA GLU A 50 -8.69 11.90 16.77
C GLU A 50 -8.75 10.42 16.36
N VAL A 51 -9.67 10.05 15.47
CA VAL A 51 -9.79 8.66 15.02
C VAL A 51 -8.53 8.23 14.29
N ASN A 52 -7.98 7.09 14.70
CA ASN A 52 -6.80 6.49 14.11
C ASN A 52 -7.11 5.11 13.49
N ILE A 53 -6.11 4.50 12.85
CA ILE A 53 -6.26 3.19 12.18
C ILE A 53 -6.64 2.05 13.15
N ASP A 54 -6.20 2.08 14.41
CA ASP A 54 -6.58 1.08 15.43
C ASP A 54 -8.07 1.19 15.76
N ASP A 55 -8.60 2.40 15.94
CA ASP A 55 -10.03 2.62 16.16
C ASP A 55 -10.88 2.09 14.99
N ILE A 56 -10.42 2.35 13.75
CA ILE A 56 -11.09 1.87 12.54
C ILE A 56 -11.04 0.34 12.47
N ALA A 57 -9.91 -0.28 12.83
CA ALA A 57 -9.78 -1.74 12.88
C ALA A 57 -10.71 -2.36 13.94
N ARG A 58 -10.91 -1.71 15.10
CA ARG A 58 -11.89 -2.15 16.11
C ARG A 58 -13.32 -1.99 15.61
N GLY A 59 -13.63 -0.88 14.93
CA GLY A 59 -14.90 -0.68 14.24
C GLY A 59 -15.16 -1.78 13.20
N MET A 60 -14.13 -2.13 12.42
CA MET A 60 -14.19 -3.23 11.45
C MET A 60 -14.52 -4.56 12.11
N GLN A 61 -13.95 -4.88 13.28
CA GLN A 61 -14.30 -6.13 13.99
C GLN A 61 -15.80 -6.22 14.30
N ASN A 62 -16.40 -5.13 14.78
CA ASN A 62 -17.83 -5.09 15.04
C ASN A 62 -18.65 -5.25 13.75
N ALA A 63 -18.24 -4.56 12.69
CA ALA A 63 -18.91 -4.64 11.38
C ALA A 63 -18.82 -6.04 10.76
N VAL A 64 -17.65 -6.69 10.82
CA VAL A 64 -17.46 -8.07 10.36
C VAL A 64 -18.35 -9.03 11.15
N ALA A 65 -18.38 -8.89 12.48
CA ALA A 65 -19.20 -9.73 13.34
C ALA A 65 -20.71 -9.58 13.08
N ALA A 66 -21.17 -8.35 12.85
CA ALA A 66 -22.59 -8.05 12.63
C ALA A 66 -23.07 -8.33 11.21
N GLU A 67 -22.25 -8.02 10.19
CA GLU A 67 -22.71 -7.99 8.79
C GLU A 67 -22.15 -9.12 7.94
N ILE A 68 -20.95 -9.65 8.24
CA ILE A 68 -20.24 -10.59 7.37
C ILE A 68 -20.31 -12.01 7.90
N LEU A 69 -19.94 -12.24 9.16
CA LEU A 69 -19.94 -13.58 9.76
C LEU A 69 -21.31 -14.30 9.64
N PRO A 70 -22.47 -13.64 9.80
CA PRO A 70 -23.77 -14.30 9.64
C PRO A 70 -24.08 -14.77 8.21
N LYS A 71 -23.36 -14.27 7.20
CA LYS A 71 -23.55 -14.60 5.77
C LYS A 71 -22.65 -15.74 5.29
N LEU A 72 -21.72 -16.19 6.13
CA LEU A 72 -20.79 -17.27 5.84
C LEU A 72 -21.44 -18.63 6.11
N ALA A 73 -21.25 -19.56 5.18
CA ALA A 73 -21.54 -20.96 5.45
C ALA A 73 -20.57 -21.53 6.50
N ARG A 74 -20.93 -22.65 7.12
CA ARG A 74 -20.08 -23.30 8.13
C ARG A 74 -18.71 -23.65 7.54
N GLY A 75 -17.66 -23.08 8.12
CA GLY A 75 -16.28 -23.28 7.67
C GLY A 75 -15.88 -22.44 6.45
N GLU A 76 -16.78 -21.63 5.90
CA GLU A 76 -16.45 -20.66 4.86
C GLU A 76 -15.69 -19.47 5.47
N ARG A 77 -14.69 -18.98 4.73
CA ARG A 77 -13.97 -17.72 4.98
C ARG A 77 -14.29 -16.75 3.85
N PHE A 78 -14.30 -15.46 4.13
CA PHE A 78 -14.50 -14.44 3.07
C PHE A 78 -13.18 -14.00 2.45
N ALA A 79 -13.25 -13.40 1.27
CA ALA A 79 -12.18 -12.65 0.64
C ALA A 79 -12.44 -11.14 0.83
N CYS A 80 -11.40 -10.35 1.06
CA CYS A 80 -11.48 -8.90 1.17
C CYS A 80 -10.77 -8.25 0.00
N ILE A 81 -11.44 -7.29 -0.63
CA ILE A 81 -10.82 -6.33 -1.55
C ILE A 81 -10.84 -4.96 -0.87
N THR A 82 -9.69 -4.32 -0.81
CA THR A 82 -9.53 -3.01 -0.18
C THR A 82 -8.61 -2.11 -0.97
N HIS A 83 -8.64 -0.81 -0.73
CA HIS A 83 -7.84 0.18 -1.46
C HIS A 83 -7.17 1.19 -0.54
N SER A 84 -5.99 1.67 -0.93
CA SER A 84 -5.27 2.75 -0.26
C SER A 84 -5.14 2.49 1.25
N THR A 85 -5.63 3.40 2.10
CA THR A 85 -5.63 3.28 3.56
C THR A 85 -6.35 2.02 4.08
N GLY A 86 -7.24 1.42 3.30
CA GLY A 86 -7.93 0.19 3.69
C GLY A 86 -7.00 -1.01 3.85
N GLY A 87 -5.88 -1.07 3.13
CA GLY A 87 -4.84 -2.10 3.32
C GLY A 87 -4.29 -2.09 4.76
N PRO A 88 -3.70 -0.97 5.22
CA PRO A 88 -3.34 -0.76 6.61
C PRO A 88 -4.43 -1.07 7.64
N VAL A 89 -5.68 -0.68 7.38
CA VAL A 89 -6.81 -0.96 8.28
C VAL A 89 -7.03 -2.46 8.45
N VAL A 90 -7.17 -3.19 7.34
CA VAL A 90 -7.43 -4.64 7.40
C VAL A 90 -6.23 -5.38 8.00
N ARG A 91 -5.00 -4.95 7.70
CA ARG A 91 -3.79 -5.49 8.33
C ARG A 91 -3.76 -5.26 9.84
N THR A 92 -4.15 -4.06 10.29
CA THR A 92 -4.25 -3.72 11.72
C THR A 92 -5.34 -4.54 12.39
N TRP A 93 -6.48 -4.74 11.74
CA TRP A 93 -7.55 -5.61 12.23
C TRP A 93 -7.08 -7.07 12.40
N ILE A 94 -6.33 -7.60 11.43
CA ILE A 94 -5.72 -8.94 11.55
C ILE A 94 -4.74 -8.98 12.74
N ASP A 95 -3.89 -7.97 12.88
CA ASP A 95 -2.92 -7.90 13.96
C ASP A 95 -3.59 -7.83 15.35
N VAL A 96 -4.54 -6.93 15.54
CA VAL A 96 -5.22 -6.74 16.83
C VAL A 96 -6.02 -7.97 17.26
N PHE A 97 -6.69 -8.66 16.34
CA PHE A 97 -7.66 -9.71 16.70
C PHE A 97 -7.21 -11.14 16.42
N TYR A 98 -6.24 -11.35 15.53
CA TYR A 98 -5.90 -12.70 15.04
C TYR A 98 -4.39 -13.01 15.03
N ARG A 99 -3.50 -12.10 15.46
CA ARG A 99 -2.04 -12.33 15.47
C ARG A 99 -1.63 -13.62 16.19
N GLU A 100 -2.25 -13.90 17.33
CA GLU A 100 -1.93 -15.06 18.17
C GLU A 100 -2.44 -16.39 17.55
N ASN A 101 -3.42 -16.33 16.65
CA ASN A 101 -3.95 -17.50 15.95
C ASN A 101 -4.57 -17.14 14.59
N LEU A 102 -3.73 -16.99 13.57
CA LEU A 102 -4.16 -16.63 12.21
C LEU A 102 -5.15 -17.62 11.60
N LYS A 103 -5.16 -18.89 12.03
CA LYS A 103 -6.11 -19.91 11.55
C LYS A 103 -7.56 -19.61 11.95
N GLN A 104 -7.78 -18.80 12.97
CA GLN A 104 -9.13 -18.34 13.38
C GLN A 104 -9.60 -17.12 12.59
N CYS A 105 -8.73 -16.49 11.79
CA CYS A 105 -9.11 -15.33 11.00
C CYS A 105 -10.17 -15.71 9.96
N PRO A 106 -11.37 -15.07 9.97
CA PRO A 106 -12.43 -15.38 9.02
C PRO A 106 -12.11 -14.91 7.59
N LEU A 107 -11.02 -14.17 7.40
CA LEU A 107 -10.51 -13.72 6.12
C LEU A 107 -9.57 -14.77 5.50
N SER A 108 -9.81 -15.18 4.26
CA SER A 108 -8.94 -16.08 3.49
C SER A 108 -8.04 -15.34 2.50
N HIS A 109 -8.54 -14.28 1.86
CA HIS A 109 -7.81 -13.52 0.83
C HIS A 109 -7.83 -12.05 1.21
N LEU A 110 -6.66 -11.40 1.21
CA LEU A 110 -6.53 -9.96 1.38
C LEU A 110 -5.97 -9.35 0.10
N VAL A 111 -6.85 -8.89 -0.79
CA VAL A 111 -6.45 -8.21 -2.02
C VAL A 111 -6.42 -6.71 -1.76
N MET A 112 -5.22 -6.14 -1.75
CA MET A 112 -4.98 -4.72 -1.54
C MET A 112 -4.66 -4.04 -2.86
N LEU A 113 -5.49 -3.08 -3.24
CA LEU A 113 -5.33 -2.25 -4.43
C LEU A 113 -4.66 -0.93 -4.04
N ALA A 114 -3.47 -0.67 -4.56
CA ALA A 114 -2.67 0.52 -4.26
C ALA A 114 -2.59 0.87 -2.75
N PRO A 115 -2.25 -0.08 -1.85
CA PRO A 115 -2.26 0.17 -0.42
C PRO A 115 -1.15 1.12 0.03
N ALA A 116 -1.42 1.96 1.03
CA ALA A 116 -0.40 2.81 1.66
C ALA A 116 0.32 2.09 2.82
N ASN A 117 0.87 0.90 2.57
CA ASN A 117 1.39 0.00 3.62
C ASN A 117 2.52 0.61 4.49
N HIS A 118 3.34 1.48 3.91
CA HIS A 118 4.38 2.23 4.60
C HIS A 118 4.12 3.75 4.61
N GLY A 119 2.87 4.15 4.34
CA GLY A 119 2.45 5.55 4.26
C GLY A 119 2.57 6.18 2.87
N SER A 120 2.39 7.50 2.82
CA SER A 120 2.52 8.34 1.63
C SER A 120 3.01 9.75 2.00
N ALA A 121 3.81 10.36 1.13
CA ALA A 121 4.30 11.72 1.31
C ALA A 121 3.18 12.77 1.35
N LEU A 122 2.05 12.50 0.66
CA LEU A 122 0.90 13.39 0.62
C LEU A 122 0.23 13.60 1.99
N ALA A 123 0.48 12.71 2.97
CA ALA A 123 -0.05 12.84 4.31
C ALA A 123 0.43 14.12 5.04
N GLN A 124 1.69 14.55 4.85
CA GLN A 124 2.18 15.81 5.42
C GLN A 124 1.49 17.02 4.81
N LEU A 125 1.15 16.96 3.52
CA LEU A 125 0.48 18.05 2.82
C LEU A 125 -1.00 18.17 3.20
N GLY A 126 -1.67 17.03 3.46
CA GLY A 126 -3.05 16.96 3.97
C GLY A 126 -3.27 17.70 5.29
N LYS A 127 -2.20 17.95 6.06
CA LYS A 127 -2.25 18.65 7.37
C LYS A 127 -2.36 20.19 7.24
N SER A 128 -1.97 20.76 6.10
CA SER A 128 -2.05 22.22 5.86
C SER A 128 -3.51 22.69 5.69
N ARG A 129 -3.88 23.86 6.27
CA ARG A 129 -5.26 24.39 6.22
C ARG A 129 -5.81 24.60 4.79
N LEU A 130 -4.95 24.95 3.83
CA LEU A 130 -5.36 25.16 2.44
C LEU A 130 -5.64 23.84 1.69
N SER A 131 -4.88 22.76 1.96
CA SER A 131 -5.12 21.47 1.28
C SER A 131 -6.38 20.78 1.82
N ARG A 132 -6.69 20.95 3.12
CA ARG A 132 -7.95 20.48 3.73
C ARG A 132 -9.19 20.98 2.99
N MET A 133 -9.19 22.22 2.52
CA MET A 133 -10.30 22.77 1.73
C MET A 133 -10.46 22.13 0.34
N LYS A 134 -9.39 21.56 -0.23
CA LYS A 134 -9.39 20.96 -1.58
C LYS A 134 -9.85 19.50 -1.59
N PHE A 135 -9.50 18.72 -0.55
CA PHE A 135 -10.07 17.37 -0.32
C PHE A 135 -11.60 17.38 -0.09
N PHE A 136 -12.15 18.54 0.25
CA PHE A 136 -13.60 18.78 0.34
C PHE A 136 -14.32 18.58 -1.01
N ALA A 137 -13.62 18.76 -2.14
CA ALA A 137 -14.19 18.60 -3.49
C ALA A 137 -14.27 17.14 -3.95
N GLU A 138 -13.51 16.22 -3.33
CA GLU A 138 -13.54 14.77 -3.63
C GLU A 138 -14.31 13.95 -2.57
N GLY A 139 -14.92 14.62 -1.57
CA GLY A 139 -15.90 14.03 -0.65
C GLY A 139 -15.36 13.14 0.47
N VAL A 140 -14.04 13.07 0.68
CA VAL A 140 -13.39 12.15 1.62
C VAL A 140 -12.25 12.88 2.34
N GLN A 141 -12.45 13.24 3.62
CA GLN A 141 -11.40 13.78 4.49
C GLN A 141 -10.99 12.71 5.52
N PRO A 142 -9.74 12.19 5.47
CA PRO A 142 -9.18 11.44 6.58
C PRO A 142 -8.99 12.38 7.78
N GLY A 143 -9.37 11.93 8.98
CA GLY A 143 -9.07 12.65 10.21
C GLY A 143 -7.56 12.72 10.46
N THR A 144 -7.13 13.69 11.27
CA THR A 144 -5.72 13.92 11.62
C THR A 144 -5.01 12.63 12.08
N GLY A 145 -5.64 11.79 12.90
CA GLY A 145 -5.06 10.53 13.37
C GLY A 145 -4.78 9.50 12.26
N VAL A 146 -5.58 9.49 11.20
CA VAL A 146 -5.31 8.67 9.99
C VAL A 146 -4.15 9.25 9.19
N LEU A 147 -4.08 10.58 9.03
CA LEU A 147 -2.96 11.24 8.35
C LEU A 147 -1.65 11.07 9.11
N ASP A 148 -1.68 11.08 10.44
CA ASP A 148 -0.52 10.81 11.29
C ASP A 148 0.00 9.37 11.09
N TRP A 149 -0.90 8.41 10.92
CA TRP A 149 -0.54 7.04 10.57
C TRP A 149 0.08 6.96 9.17
N LEU A 150 -0.53 7.63 8.18
CA LEU A 150 -0.10 7.61 6.77
C LEU A 150 1.19 8.39 6.52
N GLU A 151 1.62 9.23 7.46
CA GLU A 151 2.89 9.90 7.33
C GLU A 151 4.04 8.90 7.29
N LEU A 152 4.95 9.09 6.32
CA LEU A 152 6.11 8.21 6.15
C LEU A 152 6.90 8.11 7.45
N GLY A 153 7.22 6.88 7.85
CA GLY A 153 7.90 6.59 9.10
C GLY A 153 7.06 6.79 10.35
N SER A 154 5.72 6.85 10.32
CA SER A 154 4.92 6.93 11.55
C SER A 154 5.22 5.77 12.52
N ASP A 155 5.02 6.00 13.83
CA ASP A 155 5.20 4.95 14.85
C ASP A 155 4.23 3.80 14.69
N GLN A 156 2.99 4.13 14.34
CA GLN A 156 1.93 3.15 14.14
C GLN A 156 2.17 2.30 12.89
N SER A 157 2.58 2.91 11.77
CA SER A 157 2.94 2.15 10.55
C SER A 157 4.18 1.27 10.80
N TRP A 158 5.20 1.80 11.48
CA TRP A 158 6.38 1.03 11.85
C TRP A 158 6.03 -0.18 12.73
N ALA A 159 5.22 0.02 13.77
CA ALA A 159 4.82 -1.06 14.68
C ALA A 159 4.03 -2.16 13.95
N LEU A 160 3.09 -1.78 13.08
CA LEU A 160 2.35 -2.74 12.27
C LEU A 160 3.27 -3.54 11.35
N ASN A 161 4.19 -2.87 10.63
CA ASN A 161 5.13 -3.55 9.75
C ASN A 161 6.13 -4.43 10.53
N LEU A 162 6.56 -4.02 11.72
CA LEU A 162 7.39 -4.85 12.60
C LEU A 162 6.66 -6.13 13.02
N SER A 163 5.38 -6.04 13.40
CA SER A 163 4.56 -7.22 13.76
C SER A 163 4.42 -8.18 12.58
N TRP A 164 4.22 -7.66 11.36
CA TRP A 164 4.02 -8.45 10.16
C TRP A 164 5.27 -9.18 9.62
N LEU A 165 6.49 -8.89 10.10
CA LEU A 165 7.71 -9.60 9.69
C LEU A 165 7.65 -11.11 10.03
N GLU A 166 7.03 -11.44 11.15
CA GLU A 166 6.97 -12.82 11.66
C GLU A 166 5.79 -13.62 11.10
N TYR A 167 4.93 -12.99 10.31
CA TYR A 167 3.71 -13.62 9.81
C TYR A 167 4.04 -14.73 8.81
N ARG A 168 3.30 -15.84 8.93
CA ARG A 168 3.27 -16.96 7.99
C ARG A 168 1.81 -17.17 7.56
N CYS A 169 1.33 -16.27 6.72
CA CYS A 169 -0.06 -16.18 6.31
C CYS A 169 -0.49 -17.44 5.55
N THR A 170 0.36 -17.90 4.63
CA THR A 170 0.09 -19.05 3.78
C THR A 170 -0.15 -20.34 4.58
N ASP A 171 0.59 -20.56 5.67
CA ASP A 171 0.41 -21.67 6.61
C ASP A 171 -0.94 -21.65 7.36
N ALA A 172 -1.53 -20.46 7.47
CA ALA A 172 -2.85 -20.23 8.07
C ALA A 172 -3.99 -20.19 7.03
N GLY A 173 -3.70 -20.42 5.74
CA GLY A 173 -4.67 -20.27 4.65
C GLY A 173 -5.15 -18.82 4.47
N LEU A 174 -4.32 -17.85 4.87
CA LEU A 174 -4.50 -16.43 4.59
C LEU A 174 -3.55 -16.05 3.45
N TYR A 175 -4.08 -15.44 2.39
CA TYR A 175 -3.32 -15.08 1.20
C TYR A 175 -3.38 -13.55 0.97
N PRO A 176 -2.34 -12.80 1.35
CA PRO A 176 -2.23 -11.37 1.06
C PRO A 176 -1.76 -11.12 -0.38
N PHE A 177 -2.31 -10.10 -1.04
CA PHE A 177 -1.92 -9.69 -2.39
C PHE A 177 -1.84 -8.17 -2.44
N VAL A 178 -0.75 -7.63 -2.98
CA VAL A 178 -0.60 -6.20 -3.26
C VAL A 178 -0.59 -6.02 -4.76
N LEU A 179 -1.60 -5.32 -5.29
CA LEU A 179 -1.66 -4.90 -6.68
C LEU A 179 -1.65 -3.38 -6.73
N THR A 180 -0.67 -2.79 -7.41
CA THR A 180 -0.52 -1.32 -7.50
C THR A 180 -0.34 -0.87 -8.93
N GLY A 181 -0.54 0.42 -9.19
CA GLY A 181 -0.11 1.06 -10.42
C GLY A 181 1.29 1.67 -10.30
N GLN A 182 1.82 2.14 -11.41
CA GLN A 182 2.95 3.10 -11.44
C GLN A 182 2.77 4.20 -12.50
N THR A 183 1.57 4.27 -13.08
CA THR A 183 1.22 5.31 -14.04
C THR A 183 0.60 6.49 -13.30
N ILE A 184 1.03 7.69 -13.64
CA ILE A 184 0.51 8.93 -13.06
C ILE A 184 -0.46 9.57 -14.05
N ASP A 185 -1.70 9.82 -13.61
CA ASP A 185 -2.67 10.63 -14.36
C ASP A 185 -2.33 12.11 -14.25
N ARG A 186 -1.40 12.57 -15.08
CA ARG A 186 -0.92 13.96 -15.04
C ARG A 186 -2.01 14.98 -15.42
N SER A 187 -2.96 14.64 -16.29
CA SER A 187 -4.11 15.51 -16.59
C SER A 187 -4.97 15.79 -15.35
N PHE A 188 -5.15 14.78 -14.49
CA PHE A 188 -5.87 14.91 -13.24
C PHE A 188 -5.01 15.63 -12.16
N TYR A 189 -3.74 15.25 -12.03
CA TYR A 189 -2.88 15.68 -10.92
C TYR A 189 -2.11 16.99 -11.12
N ASP A 190 -1.74 17.37 -12.36
CA ASP A 190 -0.99 18.61 -12.63
C ASP A 190 -1.82 19.87 -12.29
N ASN A 191 -3.15 19.77 -12.28
CA ASN A 191 -4.08 20.83 -11.85
C ASN A 191 -4.29 20.87 -10.32
N LEU A 192 -3.84 19.84 -9.60
CA LEU A 192 -4.15 19.64 -8.18
C LEU A 192 -2.98 20.01 -7.26
N ASN A 193 -1.74 19.55 -7.52
CA ASN A 193 -0.56 19.86 -6.69
C ASN A 193 0.78 19.45 -7.36
N SER A 194 1.88 20.17 -7.13
CA SER A 194 3.22 19.80 -7.63
C SER A 194 3.86 18.59 -6.93
N TYR A 195 3.27 18.13 -5.82
CA TYR A 195 3.68 16.93 -5.07
C TYR A 195 2.91 15.66 -5.44
N THR A 196 1.87 15.75 -6.27
CA THR A 196 1.25 14.57 -6.89
C THR A 196 2.04 14.20 -8.14
N GLY A 197 2.28 12.90 -8.36
CA GLY A 197 3.12 12.43 -9.46
C GLY A 197 4.61 12.28 -9.13
N GLU A 198 4.92 11.88 -7.90
CA GLU A 198 6.26 11.45 -7.50
C GLU A 198 6.75 10.29 -8.39
N ALA A 199 8.03 10.28 -8.73
CA ALA A 199 8.59 9.22 -9.54
C ALA A 199 8.42 7.86 -8.86
N GLY A 200 8.01 6.85 -9.63
CA GLY A 200 7.74 5.51 -9.10
C GLY A 200 6.50 5.41 -8.20
N SER A 201 5.54 6.31 -8.37
CA SER A 201 4.23 6.24 -7.73
C SER A 201 3.12 5.98 -8.74
N ASP A 202 1.95 5.61 -8.22
CA ASP A 202 0.69 5.60 -8.96
C ASP A 202 0.00 6.98 -8.99
N GLY A 203 0.72 8.05 -8.60
CA GLY A 203 0.22 9.41 -8.40
C GLY A 203 0.01 9.77 -6.94
N VAL A 204 -0.13 8.79 -6.03
CA VAL A 204 -0.41 9.02 -4.60
C VAL A 204 0.54 8.23 -3.69
N VAL A 205 0.74 6.95 -3.97
CA VAL A 205 1.57 6.04 -3.18
C VAL A 205 2.73 5.56 -4.05
N ARG A 206 3.97 5.72 -3.56
CA ARG A 206 5.14 5.12 -4.21
C ARG A 206 5.02 3.61 -4.17
N VAL A 207 5.36 2.96 -5.28
CA VAL A 207 5.37 1.49 -5.45
C VAL A 207 6.12 0.81 -4.30
N ALA A 208 7.28 1.35 -3.90
CA ALA A 208 8.07 0.84 -2.78
C ALA A 208 7.35 0.95 -1.42
N ALA A 209 6.49 1.96 -1.23
CA ALA A 209 5.71 2.15 -0.01
C ALA A 209 4.43 1.29 0.03
N ALA A 210 3.95 0.84 -1.13
CA ALA A 210 2.84 -0.11 -1.22
C ALA A 210 3.29 -1.58 -1.01
N ASN A 211 4.52 -1.90 -1.40
CA ASN A 211 5.08 -3.25 -1.34
C ASN A 211 5.12 -3.80 0.09
N MET A 212 4.81 -5.09 0.26
CA MET A 212 4.90 -5.80 1.53
C MET A 212 6.09 -6.77 1.62
N ASN A 213 6.94 -6.81 0.60
CA ASN A 213 8.21 -7.52 0.63
C ASN A 213 9.31 -6.60 1.18
N TYR A 214 9.50 -6.61 2.49
CA TYR A 214 10.47 -5.79 3.20
C TYR A 214 11.17 -6.57 4.31
N GLY A 215 12.21 -5.94 4.88
CA GLY A 215 12.94 -6.49 6.01
C GLY A 215 13.32 -5.45 7.05
N LEU A 216 13.92 -5.93 8.14
CA LEU A 216 14.44 -5.14 9.22
C LEU A 216 15.90 -5.52 9.44
N VAL A 217 16.74 -4.50 9.62
CA VAL A 217 18.08 -4.64 10.19
C VAL A 217 18.14 -3.77 11.43
N ARG A 218 18.42 -4.39 12.58
CA ARG A 218 18.61 -3.70 13.85
C ARG A 218 20.06 -3.80 14.27
N LEU A 219 20.71 -2.65 14.34
CA LEU A 219 22.04 -2.48 14.89
C LEU A 219 21.95 -1.87 16.29
N GLN A 220 22.85 -2.27 17.19
CA GLN A 220 23.00 -1.68 18.51
C GLN A 220 24.46 -1.28 18.72
N GLN A 221 24.69 -0.05 19.19
CA GLN A 221 26.03 0.39 19.54
C GLN A 221 26.50 -0.32 20.83
N GLN A 222 27.66 -0.95 20.76
CA GLN A 222 28.36 -1.62 21.87
C GLN A 222 29.85 -1.32 21.75
N ASP A 223 30.46 -0.78 22.80
CA ASP A 223 31.90 -0.45 22.85
C ASP A 223 32.38 0.48 21.72
N GLY A 224 31.50 1.36 21.23
CA GLY A 224 31.80 2.29 20.12
C GLY A 224 31.43 1.76 18.73
N ASP A 225 31.20 0.46 18.58
CA ASP A 225 30.86 -0.19 17.30
C ASP A 225 29.38 -0.58 17.21
N PHE A 226 28.82 -0.63 16.00
CA PHE A 226 27.48 -1.18 15.78
C PHE A 226 27.52 -2.69 15.58
N ARG A 227 26.81 -3.43 16.42
CA ARG A 227 26.61 -4.88 16.28
C ARG A 227 25.21 -5.18 15.78
N LEU A 228 25.10 -6.16 14.89
CA LEU A 228 23.83 -6.69 14.43
C LEU A 228 23.13 -7.43 15.58
N VAL A 229 21.91 -7.00 15.92
CA VAL A 229 21.07 -7.60 16.97
C VAL A 229 19.94 -8.42 16.38
N THR A 230 19.36 -7.95 15.28
CA THR A 230 18.24 -8.61 14.63
C THR A 230 18.29 -8.33 13.14
N GLU A 231 18.08 -9.36 12.34
CA GLU A 231 17.73 -9.25 10.93
C GLU A 231 16.51 -10.13 10.64
N GLY A 232 15.66 -9.69 9.74
CA GLY A 232 14.47 -10.44 9.36
C GLY A 232 13.83 -9.88 8.11
N GLN A 233 13.05 -10.72 7.44
CA GLN A 233 12.29 -10.36 6.26
C GLN A 233 10.93 -11.04 6.31
N THR A 234 9.94 -10.43 5.65
CA THR A 234 8.64 -11.05 5.45
C THR A 234 8.77 -12.36 4.65
N GLU A 235 7.74 -13.21 4.69
CA GLU A 235 7.58 -14.21 3.62
C GLU A 235 7.46 -13.49 2.25
N ASN A 236 7.75 -14.19 1.14
CA ASN A 236 7.56 -13.61 -0.19
C ASN A 236 6.06 -13.51 -0.48
N LEU A 237 5.53 -12.29 -0.47
CA LEU A 237 4.14 -11.98 -0.67
C LEU A 237 3.88 -11.55 -2.12
N ALA A 238 2.71 -11.92 -2.62
CA ALA A 238 2.27 -11.58 -3.96
C ALA A 238 2.23 -10.06 -4.16
N PHE A 239 3.06 -9.56 -5.08
CA PHE A 239 3.20 -8.15 -5.40
C PHE A 239 3.21 -7.94 -6.91
N GLY A 240 2.29 -7.13 -7.43
CA GLY A 240 2.15 -6.85 -8.85
C GLY A 240 1.99 -5.38 -9.16
N ILE A 241 2.75 -4.88 -10.13
CA ILE A 241 2.49 -3.58 -10.77
C ILE A 241 1.63 -3.83 -12.01
N LEU A 242 0.39 -3.35 -11.97
CA LEU A 242 -0.58 -3.53 -13.05
C LEU A 242 -0.35 -2.49 -14.15
N PRO A 243 -0.36 -2.89 -15.43
CA PRO A 243 -0.07 -2.01 -16.55
C PRO A 243 -1.10 -0.89 -16.69
N GLY A 244 -0.60 0.33 -16.90
CA GLY A 244 -1.37 1.52 -17.21
C GLY A 244 -2.28 2.01 -16.09
N ARG A 245 -2.07 1.59 -14.84
CA ARG A 245 -2.95 1.95 -13.71
C ARG A 245 -2.37 3.08 -12.86
N SER A 246 -3.24 3.99 -12.43
CA SER A 246 -3.01 5.04 -11.44
C SER A 246 -3.77 4.75 -10.14
N HIS A 247 -3.53 5.55 -9.10
CA HIS A 247 -4.18 5.38 -7.79
C HIS A 247 -5.70 5.49 -7.89
N SER A 248 -6.18 6.51 -8.59
CA SER A 248 -7.58 6.88 -8.79
C SER A 248 -7.78 7.52 -10.17
N GLY A 249 -9.04 7.78 -10.53
CA GLY A 249 -9.44 8.34 -11.83
C GLY A 249 -10.33 7.40 -12.66
N GLU A 250 -11.13 7.98 -13.55
CA GLU A 250 -12.08 7.23 -14.40
C GLU A 250 -11.41 6.58 -15.62
N GLU A 251 -10.24 7.05 -16.03
CA GLU A 251 -9.53 6.53 -17.20
C GLU A 251 -8.47 5.48 -16.82
N MET A 252 -7.63 5.81 -15.83
CA MET A 252 -6.49 4.98 -15.44
C MET A 252 -6.57 4.45 -14.00
N GLY A 253 -7.50 4.92 -13.18
CA GLY A 253 -7.56 4.56 -11.77
C GLY A 253 -7.77 3.08 -11.55
N ILE A 254 -6.95 2.45 -10.69
CA ILE A 254 -6.90 0.99 -10.51
C ILE A 254 -8.26 0.34 -10.25
N MET A 255 -9.23 1.07 -9.68
CA MET A 255 -10.61 0.61 -9.51
C MET A 255 -11.60 1.34 -10.41
N ARG A 256 -11.66 2.67 -10.32
CA ARG A 256 -12.75 3.47 -10.90
C ARG A 256 -12.76 3.46 -12.44
N SER A 257 -11.66 3.07 -13.10
CA SER A 257 -11.65 2.87 -14.55
C SER A 257 -12.28 1.56 -15.02
N VAL A 258 -12.57 0.63 -14.11
CA VAL A 258 -13.22 -0.63 -14.45
C VAL A 258 -14.69 -0.36 -14.79
N LYS A 259 -15.13 -0.85 -15.95
CA LYS A 259 -16.54 -0.80 -16.36
C LYS A 259 -17.27 -2.05 -15.88
N SER A 260 -18.56 -1.95 -15.59
CA SER A 260 -19.36 -3.10 -15.16
C SER A 260 -19.53 -4.16 -16.25
N THR A 261 -19.37 -3.76 -17.52
CA THR A 261 -19.42 -4.60 -18.72
C THR A 261 -18.03 -5.05 -19.18
N ASP A 262 -17.00 -4.91 -18.33
CA ASP A 262 -15.65 -5.37 -18.66
C ASP A 262 -15.64 -6.88 -18.89
N ASP A 263 -14.98 -7.33 -19.96
CA ASP A 263 -14.88 -8.72 -20.39
C ASP A 263 -13.70 -9.47 -19.73
N ALA A 264 -13.25 -8.96 -18.57
CA ALA A 264 -12.03 -9.34 -17.86
C ALA A 264 -10.72 -9.01 -18.59
N SER A 265 -10.76 -8.14 -19.62
CA SER A 265 -9.54 -7.60 -20.23
C SER A 265 -8.89 -6.50 -19.39
N HIS A 266 -9.62 -5.86 -18.48
CA HIS A 266 -9.03 -4.84 -17.62
C HIS A 266 -8.02 -5.48 -16.65
N PRO A 267 -6.76 -4.96 -16.55
CA PRO A 267 -5.72 -5.58 -15.73
C PRO A 267 -6.13 -5.84 -14.28
N THR A 268 -6.85 -4.90 -13.66
CA THR A 268 -7.39 -5.10 -12.30
C THR A 268 -8.36 -6.27 -12.21
N VAL A 269 -9.33 -6.40 -13.13
CA VAL A 269 -10.32 -7.49 -13.10
C VAL A 269 -9.61 -8.82 -13.27
N GLN A 270 -8.74 -8.90 -14.27
CA GLN A 270 -7.95 -10.09 -14.57
C GLN A 270 -7.16 -10.55 -13.33
N TRP A 271 -6.32 -9.69 -12.77
CA TRP A 271 -5.41 -10.10 -11.70
C TRP A 271 -6.10 -10.27 -10.35
N VAL A 272 -7.14 -9.50 -10.05
CA VAL A 272 -7.95 -9.73 -8.84
C VAL A 272 -8.67 -11.07 -8.94
N SER A 273 -9.26 -11.41 -10.09
CA SER A 273 -9.86 -12.74 -10.31
C SER A 273 -8.82 -13.83 -10.07
N ARG A 274 -7.62 -13.74 -10.64
CA ARG A 274 -6.54 -14.71 -10.38
C ARG A 274 -6.14 -14.82 -8.90
N CYS A 275 -6.08 -13.70 -8.17
CA CYS A 275 -5.84 -13.71 -6.73
C CYS A 275 -6.92 -14.49 -5.97
N LEU A 276 -8.20 -14.27 -6.32
CA LEU A 276 -9.33 -14.98 -5.71
C LEU A 276 -9.39 -16.48 -6.07
N GLY A 277 -8.69 -16.89 -7.13
CA GLY A 277 -8.55 -18.30 -7.53
C GLY A 277 -7.53 -19.10 -6.71
N VAL A 278 -6.70 -18.44 -5.90
CA VAL A 278 -5.71 -19.12 -5.05
C VAL A 278 -6.42 -19.94 -3.98
N ASN A 279 -6.01 -21.19 -3.78
CA ASN A 279 -6.61 -22.06 -2.77
C ASN A 279 -5.59 -22.87 -1.96
N SER A 280 -4.32 -22.77 -2.31
CA SER A 280 -3.22 -23.48 -1.67
C SER A 280 -1.94 -22.64 -1.66
N ALA A 281 -1.01 -23.00 -0.76
CA ALA A 281 0.33 -22.43 -0.75
C ALA A 281 1.08 -22.65 -2.08
N GLY A 282 0.80 -23.75 -2.79
CA GLY A 282 1.36 -24.02 -4.13
C GLY A 282 0.88 -23.00 -5.16
N SER A 283 -0.44 -22.86 -5.31
CA SER A 283 -1.02 -21.87 -6.23
C SER A 283 -0.65 -20.42 -5.87
N TYR A 284 -0.43 -20.13 -4.58
CA TYR A 284 0.02 -18.81 -4.15
C TYR A 284 1.46 -18.52 -4.62
N LYS A 285 2.38 -19.47 -4.46
CA LYS A 285 3.77 -19.33 -4.95
C LYS A 285 3.86 -19.18 -6.47
N GLU A 286 3.00 -19.89 -7.19
CA GLU A 286 2.86 -19.73 -8.64
C GLU A 286 2.41 -18.30 -8.99
N LEU A 287 1.34 -17.81 -8.35
CA LEU A 287 0.84 -16.45 -8.57
C LEU A 287 1.88 -15.37 -8.22
N VAL A 288 2.66 -15.56 -7.14
CA VAL A 288 3.78 -14.68 -6.77
C VAL A 288 4.76 -14.55 -7.94
N SER A 289 5.20 -15.68 -8.50
CA SER A 289 6.17 -15.71 -9.61
C SER A 289 5.61 -15.02 -10.88
N GLU A 290 4.30 -15.18 -11.12
CA GLU A 290 3.63 -14.55 -12.25
C GLU A 290 3.47 -13.03 -12.09
N LEU A 291 3.18 -12.56 -10.88
CA LEU A 291 3.09 -11.14 -10.57
C LEU A 291 4.47 -10.47 -10.57
N GLU A 292 5.53 -11.16 -10.15
CA GLU A 292 6.92 -10.71 -10.32
C GLU A 292 7.26 -10.52 -11.81
N LYS A 293 6.88 -11.49 -12.66
CA LYS A 293 7.06 -11.38 -14.12
C LYS A 293 6.24 -10.23 -14.72
N LEU A 294 4.98 -10.08 -14.32
CA LEU A 294 4.13 -8.96 -14.76
C LEU A 294 4.76 -7.62 -14.37
N THR A 295 5.26 -7.52 -13.14
CA THR A 295 5.90 -6.32 -12.61
C THR A 295 7.09 -5.93 -13.46
N GLY A 296 8.00 -6.87 -13.76
CA GLY A 296 9.16 -6.60 -14.62
C GLY A 296 8.78 -6.16 -16.03
N ILE A 297 7.78 -6.80 -16.64
CA ILE A 297 7.27 -6.42 -17.98
C ILE A 297 6.68 -5.01 -17.95
N THR A 298 5.89 -4.70 -16.91
CA THR A 298 5.21 -3.41 -16.77
C THR A 298 6.21 -2.29 -16.49
N GLN A 299 7.19 -2.54 -15.63
CA GLN A 299 8.26 -1.58 -15.33
C GLN A 299 9.08 -1.23 -16.57
N GLU A 300 9.43 -2.23 -17.39
CA GLU A 300 10.14 -1.99 -18.64
C GLU A 300 9.26 -1.22 -19.65
N ALA A 301 8.00 -1.64 -19.84
CA ALA A 301 7.09 -1.02 -20.79
C ALA A 301 6.71 0.43 -20.41
N GLU A 302 6.71 0.76 -19.12
CA GLU A 302 6.34 2.08 -18.61
C GLU A 302 7.53 2.91 -18.16
N ARG A 303 8.75 2.46 -18.46
CA ARG A 303 9.99 3.14 -18.05
C ARG A 303 10.08 4.56 -18.59
N THR A 304 9.66 4.78 -19.84
CA THR A 304 9.64 6.10 -20.45
C THR A 304 8.23 6.45 -20.91
N ARG A 305 7.75 7.63 -20.52
CA ARG A 305 6.50 8.20 -21.00
C ARG A 305 6.70 9.59 -21.53
N LYS A 306 6.18 9.84 -22.73
CA LYS A 306 6.14 11.14 -23.36
C LYS A 306 4.80 11.79 -23.05
N SER A 307 4.82 12.93 -22.37
CA SER A 307 3.66 13.80 -22.23
C SER A 307 3.70 14.87 -23.30
N ARG A 308 2.57 15.07 -23.99
CA ARG A 308 2.36 16.24 -24.83
C ARG A 308 1.76 17.33 -23.96
N GLU A 309 2.57 18.32 -23.59
CA GLU A 309 2.01 19.57 -23.10
C GLU A 309 1.38 20.36 -24.25
N ILE A 310 0.59 21.37 -23.90
CA ILE A 310 -0.17 22.22 -24.82
C ILE A 310 0.74 22.73 -25.95
N PHE A 311 0.55 22.12 -27.13
CA PHE A 311 0.94 22.50 -28.48
C PHE A 311 2.42 22.73 -28.90
N ILE A 312 3.45 22.71 -28.04
CA ILE A 312 4.84 22.97 -28.54
C ILE A 312 5.98 22.12 -27.94
N PHE A 313 5.83 21.52 -26.74
CA PHE A 313 6.94 20.78 -26.10
C PHE A 313 6.54 19.35 -25.69
N GLU A 314 7.33 18.36 -26.12
CA GLU A 314 7.22 16.97 -25.65
C GLU A 314 8.17 16.80 -24.45
N ARG A 315 7.63 16.44 -23.30
CA ARG A 315 8.42 16.14 -22.09
C ARG A 315 8.45 14.65 -21.88
N GLU A 316 9.66 14.08 -21.86
CA GLU A 316 9.88 12.69 -21.51
C GLU A 316 10.08 12.56 -19.99
N PHE A 317 9.33 11.63 -19.40
CA PHE A 317 9.46 11.26 -18.00
C PHE A 317 10.01 9.84 -17.92
N THR A 318 11.07 9.67 -17.15
CA THR A 318 11.65 8.36 -16.84
C THR A 318 11.18 7.93 -15.46
N THR A 319 10.67 6.71 -15.37
CA THR A 319 10.29 6.05 -14.13
C THR A 319 11.27 4.91 -13.88
N ASN A 320 12.19 5.10 -12.94
CA ASN A 320 13.08 4.04 -12.48
C ASN A 320 12.42 3.18 -11.40
N ARG A 321 13.09 2.10 -11.01
CA ARG A 321 12.77 1.30 -9.83
C ARG A 321 13.36 1.98 -8.59
N TYR A 322 12.63 1.93 -7.48
CA TYR A 322 13.06 2.59 -6.24
C TYR A 322 13.01 1.65 -5.05
N CYS A 323 13.92 1.86 -4.10
CA CYS A 323 13.91 1.23 -2.79
C CYS A 323 13.55 2.27 -1.72
N MET A 324 12.82 1.83 -0.70
CA MET A 324 12.45 2.65 0.46
C MET A 324 13.25 2.21 1.67
N PHE A 325 13.94 3.15 2.33
CA PHE A 325 14.63 2.93 3.59
C PHE A 325 13.99 3.77 4.67
N VAL A 326 13.62 3.14 5.79
CA VAL A 326 13.13 3.85 6.97
C VAL A 326 14.13 3.67 8.09
N PHE A 327 14.86 4.73 8.40
CA PHE A 327 15.77 4.77 9.54
C PHE A 327 14.99 5.15 10.79
N ARG A 328 15.19 4.40 11.86
CA ARG A 328 14.70 4.70 13.21
C ARG A 328 15.89 4.68 14.15
N ILE A 329 16.28 5.86 14.65
CA ILE A 329 17.42 6.00 15.55
C ILE A 329 16.91 6.39 16.94
N VAL A 330 17.30 5.60 17.94
CA VAL A 330 16.86 5.76 19.33
C VAL A 330 18.03 5.51 20.29
N ASP A 331 17.93 6.08 21.49
CA ASP A 331 18.87 5.79 22.57
C ASP A 331 18.60 4.43 23.27
N ASP A 332 19.38 4.11 24.29
CA ASP A 332 19.26 2.90 25.10
C ASP A 332 17.95 2.82 25.90
N ARG A 333 17.22 3.93 26.03
CA ARG A 333 15.92 4.07 26.68
C ARG A 333 14.78 4.19 25.67
N ASN A 334 15.05 3.97 24.39
CA ASN A 334 14.11 4.06 23.28
C ASN A 334 13.54 5.48 23.03
N ASN A 335 14.19 6.53 23.55
CA ASN A 335 13.84 7.91 23.22
C ASN A 335 14.29 8.25 21.80
N HIS A 336 13.53 9.13 21.15
CA HIS A 336 13.85 9.58 19.79
C HIS A 336 15.05 10.54 19.78
N LEU A 337 15.98 10.31 18.86
CA LEU A 337 17.05 11.26 18.61
C LEU A 337 16.54 12.37 17.67
N ALA A 338 16.50 13.61 18.17
CA ALA A 338 16.04 14.76 17.39
C ALA A 338 17.17 15.42 16.56
N ASP A 339 18.42 15.07 16.82
CA ASP A 339 19.59 15.65 16.16
C ASP A 339 20.56 14.53 15.76
N TYR A 340 20.65 14.28 14.45
CA TYR A 340 21.50 13.25 13.86
C TYR A 340 21.66 13.48 12.36
N ASP A 341 22.76 12.96 11.82
CA ASP A 341 23.01 12.88 10.39
C ASP A 341 23.04 11.43 9.93
N VAL A 342 22.44 11.16 8.77
CA VAL A 342 22.58 9.89 8.05
C VAL A 342 23.38 10.17 6.79
N ILE A 343 24.62 9.69 6.78
CA ILE A 343 25.54 9.82 5.64
C ILE A 343 25.62 8.47 4.93
N PHE A 344 25.37 8.46 3.62
CA PHE A 344 25.61 7.29 2.80
C PHE A 344 26.97 7.46 2.12
N THR A 345 27.70 6.36 2.03
CA THR A 345 29.06 6.34 1.49
C THR A 345 29.20 5.19 0.50
N ALA A 346 30.07 5.34 -0.49
CA ALA A 346 30.32 4.29 -1.48
C ALA A 346 31.82 4.04 -1.74
N GLY A 347 32.10 2.87 -2.31
CA GLY A 347 33.45 2.40 -2.63
C GLY A 347 34.29 2.02 -1.40
N PRO A 348 35.50 1.49 -1.62
CA PRO A 348 36.36 0.94 -0.56
C PRO A 348 36.88 1.99 0.45
N GLN A 349 36.73 3.28 0.13
CA GLN A 349 37.17 4.40 0.97
C GLN A 349 36.01 5.03 1.76
N TYR A 350 34.79 4.50 1.63
CA TYR A 350 33.60 5.06 2.27
C TYR A 350 33.44 6.58 1.99
N ASN A 351 33.49 6.96 0.70
CA ASN A 351 33.35 8.37 0.29
C ASN A 351 31.93 8.64 -0.22
N GLU A 352 31.28 9.67 0.32
CA GLU A 352 29.96 10.15 -0.11
C GLU A 352 29.93 10.60 -1.59
N ASN A 353 31.06 11.12 -2.10
CA ASN A 353 31.19 11.58 -3.48
C ASN A 353 31.31 10.44 -4.50
N HIS A 354 31.43 9.19 -4.03
CA HIS A 354 31.44 8.02 -4.91
C HIS A 354 30.04 7.47 -5.18
N LEU A 355 29.00 8.04 -4.58
CA LEU A 355 27.62 7.68 -4.92
C LEU A 355 27.30 8.15 -6.35
N PRO A 356 26.67 7.30 -7.17
CA PRO A 356 26.30 7.67 -8.52
C PRO A 356 25.26 8.81 -8.55
N SER A 357 25.32 9.64 -9.59
CA SER A 357 24.33 10.70 -9.80
C SER A 357 22.93 10.12 -9.93
N GLY A 358 21.96 10.71 -9.23
CA GLY A 358 20.57 10.23 -9.20
C GLY A 358 20.29 9.16 -8.14
N PHE A 359 21.30 8.71 -7.37
CA PHE A 359 21.12 7.71 -6.30
C PHE A 359 20.05 8.12 -5.27
N PHE A 360 20.07 9.39 -4.84
CA PHE A 360 19.08 9.94 -3.93
C PHE A 360 17.93 10.58 -4.67
N VAL A 361 16.74 10.07 -4.44
CA VAL A 361 15.53 10.50 -5.14
C VAL A 361 14.72 11.42 -4.24
N ASP A 362 14.48 11.00 -3.00
CA ASP A 362 13.71 11.78 -2.05
C ASP A 362 14.03 11.39 -0.60
N ARG A 363 13.72 12.30 0.33
CA ARG A 363 13.85 12.12 1.77
C ARG A 363 12.75 12.85 2.51
N GLN A 364 12.11 12.14 3.43
CA GLN A 364 11.09 12.71 4.32
C GLN A 364 11.38 12.36 5.77
N ARG A 365 11.44 13.39 6.62
CA ARG A 365 11.51 13.25 8.09
C ARG A 365 10.09 13.27 8.65
N ASN A 366 9.76 12.36 9.56
CA ASN A 366 8.45 12.36 10.20
C ASN A 366 8.33 13.56 11.17
N GLN A 367 7.19 14.25 11.15
CA GLN A 367 6.93 15.48 11.91
C GLN A 367 6.66 15.20 13.39
N LEU A 368 5.97 14.10 13.71
CA LEU A 368 5.65 13.72 15.09
C LEU A 368 6.80 12.95 15.75
N ASN A 369 7.56 12.21 14.95
CA ASN A 369 8.75 11.48 15.39
C ASN A 369 9.98 11.86 14.55
N PRO A 370 10.68 12.95 14.89
CA PRO A 370 11.86 13.39 14.17
C PRO A 370 13.02 12.37 14.18
N GLY A 371 13.00 11.36 15.06
CA GLY A 371 13.94 10.24 15.09
C GLY A 371 13.80 9.26 13.92
N LYS A 372 12.83 9.51 13.01
CA LYS A 372 12.58 8.69 11.84
C LYS A 372 12.74 9.44 10.53
N LEU A 373 13.45 8.80 9.63
CA LEU A 373 13.82 9.36 8.34
C LEU A 373 13.58 8.31 7.26
N THR A 374 12.74 8.68 6.31
CA THR A 374 12.46 7.87 5.14
C THR A 374 13.28 8.38 3.97
N TYR A 375 13.96 7.48 3.28
CA TYR A 375 14.63 7.74 2.01
C TYR A 375 14.02 6.90 0.91
N PHE A 376 13.97 7.48 -0.29
CA PHE A 376 13.82 6.73 -1.52
C PHE A 376 15.12 6.83 -2.29
N ILE A 377 15.68 5.67 -2.62
CA ILE A 377 16.88 5.56 -3.44
C ILE A 377 16.53 4.92 -4.77
N ASP A 378 17.28 5.30 -5.80
CA ASP A 378 17.13 4.75 -7.14
C ASP A 378 17.83 3.39 -7.24
N TYR A 379 17.02 2.34 -7.40
CA TYR A 379 17.51 0.97 -7.54
C TYR A 379 18.26 0.77 -8.87
N ASP A 380 17.82 1.42 -9.95
CA ASP A 380 18.42 1.25 -11.28
C ASP A 380 19.79 1.92 -11.39
N VAL A 381 20.04 2.91 -10.53
CA VAL A 381 21.33 3.56 -10.41
C VAL A 381 22.27 2.78 -9.47
N MET A 382 21.71 1.98 -8.55
CA MET A 382 22.47 1.15 -7.59
C MET A 382 22.88 -0.22 -8.17
N ALA A 383 21.98 -0.86 -8.93
CA ALA A 383 22.13 -2.22 -9.48
C ALA A 383 22.93 -2.26 -10.78
#